data_AF-A0A9P0J6Y5-F1
#
_entry.id   AF-A0A9P0J6Y5-F1
#
_cell.length_a   1.000
_cell.length_b   1.000
_cell.length_c   1.000
_cell.angle_alpha   90.00
_cell.angle_beta   90.00
_cell.angle_gamma   90.00
#
_symmetry.space_group_name_H-M   'P 1'
#
loop_
_entity.id
_entity.type
_entity.pdbx_description
1 polymer ?
#
loop_
_entity_poly.entity_id
_entity_poly.type
_entity_poly.pdbx_seq_one_letter_code
_entity_poly.pdbx_strand_id
1 'polypeptide(L)'
;MVYITKNACSNFKKVLGNVWYTIVKAFNITSYDCPIQAGTYKTTGVDLKEFEDLNYPKVYFYGKYRATYKIKNEENKVFSCCIVEFSLVRPWEKSI
;
A
#
# COMPACT_ATOMS: atom_id res chain seq x y z
N MET A 1 3.49 14.13 9.94
CA MET A 1 3.55 14.68 8.57
C MET A 1 2.32 14.17 7.81
N VAL A 2 1.57 15.04 7.13
CA VAL A 2 0.40 14.66 6.33
C VAL A 2 0.75 14.85 4.86
N TYR A 3 0.86 13.76 4.10
CA TYR A 3 1.14 13.81 2.67
C TYR A 3 -0.18 13.79 1.89
N ILE A 4 -0.40 14.81 1.06
CA ILE A 4 -1.62 14.96 0.24
C ILE A 4 -1.20 14.90 -1.23
N THR A 5 -1.83 14.02 -1.99
CA THR A 5 -1.54 13.85 -3.42
C THR A 5 -2.82 13.66 -4.22
N LYS A 6 -2.80 14.12 -5.48
CA LYS A 6 -3.86 13.87 -6.48
C LYS A 6 -3.57 12.56 -7.22
N ASN A 7 -4.50 12.06 -8.03
CA ASN A 7 -4.30 10.83 -8.83
C ASN A 7 -3.83 9.63 -7.99
N ALA A 8 -4.62 9.30 -6.96
CA ALA A 8 -4.25 8.31 -5.94
C ALA A 8 -3.78 6.97 -6.53
N CYS A 9 -4.48 6.41 -7.53
CA CYS A 9 -4.09 5.15 -8.16
C CYS A 9 -2.69 5.22 -8.78
N SER A 10 -2.45 6.20 -9.66
CA SER A 10 -1.18 6.32 -10.39
C SER A 10 -0.01 6.64 -9.46
N ASN A 11 -0.22 7.45 -8.44
CA ASN A 11 0.82 7.75 -7.46
C ASN A 11 1.11 6.57 -6.53
N PHE A 12 0.08 5.80 -6.15
CA PHE A 12 0.28 4.57 -5.39
C PHE A 12 1.04 3.51 -6.20
N LYS A 13 0.72 3.34 -7.49
CA LYS A 13 1.50 2.50 -8.43
C LYS A 13 2.98 2.91 -8.47
N LYS A 14 3.29 4.21 -8.51
CA LYS A 14 4.68 4.71 -8.50
C LYS A 14 5.43 4.40 -7.20
N VAL A 15 4.78 4.59 -6.05
CA VAL A 15 5.38 4.33 -4.74
C VAL A 15 5.65 2.83 -4.56
N LEU A 16 4.73 1.98 -5.00
CA LEU A 16 4.89 0.53 -4.92
C LEU A 16 5.90 -0.03 -5.93
N GLY A 17 6.11 0.64 -7.07
CA GLY A 17 7.05 0.17 -8.09
C GLY A 17 6.66 -1.22 -8.61
N ASN A 18 7.61 -2.15 -8.65
CA ASN A 18 7.38 -3.52 -9.15
C ASN A 18 6.37 -4.31 -8.29
N VAL A 19 6.28 -4.00 -7.00
CA VAL A 19 5.34 -4.66 -6.07
C VAL A 19 3.88 -4.42 -6.45
N TRP A 20 3.60 -3.36 -7.21
CA TRP A 20 2.26 -3.11 -7.76
C TRP A 20 1.71 -4.32 -8.53
N TYR A 21 2.54 -4.96 -9.37
CA TYR A 21 2.11 -6.09 -10.18
C TYR A 21 1.74 -7.29 -9.31
N THR A 22 2.52 -7.57 -8.27
CA THR A 22 2.23 -8.64 -7.29
C THR A 22 0.91 -8.36 -6.56
N ILE A 23 0.68 -7.12 -6.12
CA ILE A 23 -0.56 -6.73 -5.44
C ILE A 23 -1.77 -6.88 -6.36
N VAL A 24 -1.73 -6.30 -7.57
CA VAL A 24 -2.84 -6.39 -8.53
C VAL A 24 -3.19 -7.84 -8.85
N LYS A 25 -2.16 -8.68 -9.04
CA LYS A 25 -2.32 -10.12 -9.26
C LYS A 25 -2.92 -10.84 -8.05
N ALA A 26 -2.44 -10.54 -6.83
CA ALA A 26 -2.94 -11.15 -5.60
C ALA A 26 -4.40 -10.82 -5.29
N PHE A 27 -4.89 -9.66 -5.77
CA PHE A 27 -6.29 -9.24 -5.67
C PHE A 27 -7.15 -9.66 -6.87
N ASN A 28 -6.58 -10.44 -7.82
CA ASN A 28 -7.23 -10.88 -9.06
C ASN A 28 -7.84 -9.71 -9.87
N ILE A 29 -7.15 -8.57 -9.88
CA ILE A 29 -7.54 -7.42 -10.70
C ILE A 29 -7.07 -7.70 -12.13
N THR A 30 -7.97 -7.56 -13.10
CA THR A 30 -7.72 -7.91 -14.51
C THR A 30 -6.79 -6.93 -15.25
N SER A 31 -6.67 -5.69 -14.75
CA SER A 31 -5.82 -4.65 -15.33
C SER A 31 -4.75 -4.20 -14.34
N TYR A 32 -3.51 -4.10 -14.81
CA TYR A 32 -2.39 -3.51 -14.07
C TYR A 32 -2.33 -1.99 -14.20
N ASP A 33 -3.22 -1.39 -14.97
CA ASP A 33 -3.25 0.05 -15.19
C ASP A 33 -4.34 0.75 -14.39
N CYS A 34 -4.09 2.03 -14.14
CA CYS A 34 -5.04 2.91 -13.51
C CYS A 34 -5.98 3.50 -14.59
N PRO A 35 -7.28 3.68 -14.30
CA PRO A 35 -7.95 3.43 -13.01
C PRO A 35 -8.30 1.95 -12.78
N ILE A 36 -8.25 1.52 -11.51
CA ILE A 36 -8.85 0.24 -11.10
C ILE A 36 -10.38 0.36 -11.23
N GLN A 37 -11.00 -0.63 -11.86
CA GLN A 37 -12.45 -0.65 -12.05
C GLN A 37 -13.20 -0.77 -10.71
N ALA A 38 -14.42 -0.26 -10.64
CA ALA A 38 -15.25 -0.44 -9.45
C ALA A 38 -15.68 -1.91 -9.35
N GLY A 39 -15.47 -2.53 -8.19
CA GLY A 39 -15.79 -3.93 -7.98
C GLY A 39 -15.42 -4.42 -6.60
N THR A 40 -15.74 -5.68 -6.32
CA THR A 40 -15.31 -6.35 -5.09
C THR A 40 -14.11 -7.24 -5.41
N TYR A 41 -12.98 -6.94 -4.79
CA TYR A 41 -11.75 -7.70 -4.94
C TYR A 41 -11.50 -8.55 -3.70
N LYS A 42 -11.11 -9.81 -3.90
CA LYS A 42 -10.77 -10.74 -2.82
C LYS A 42 -9.35 -11.26 -3.04
N THR A 43 -8.57 -11.26 -1.97
CA THR A 43 -7.23 -11.82 -1.93
C THR A 43 -7.13 -12.87 -0.83
N THR A 44 -6.33 -13.91 -1.06
CA THR A 44 -5.99 -14.92 -0.05
C THR A 44 -4.80 -14.50 0.83
N GLY A 45 -4.19 -13.35 0.54
CA GLY A 45 -3.01 -12.84 1.21
C GLY A 45 -1.90 -12.47 0.23
N VAL A 46 -0.88 -11.76 0.73
CA VAL A 46 0.33 -11.39 -0.04
C VAL A 46 1.54 -11.81 0.78
N ASP A 47 2.53 -12.44 0.13
CA ASP A 47 3.81 -12.74 0.79
C ASP A 47 4.56 -11.43 1.07
N LEU A 48 4.96 -11.23 2.33
CA LEU A 48 5.67 -10.03 2.75
C LEU A 48 7.06 -9.91 2.10
N LYS A 49 7.65 -11.01 1.62
CA LYS A 49 8.93 -10.99 0.89
C LYS A 49 8.84 -10.21 -0.42
N GLU A 50 7.68 -10.19 -1.04
CA GLU A 50 7.43 -9.46 -2.28
C GLU A 50 7.50 -7.93 -2.08
N PHE A 51 7.46 -7.45 -0.83
CA PHE A 51 7.57 -6.03 -0.49
C PHE A 51 9.03 -5.56 -0.30
N GLU A 52 10.04 -6.42 -0.50
CA GLU A 52 11.44 -6.02 -0.46
C GLU A 52 11.83 -5.12 -1.64
N ASP A 53 11.12 -5.26 -2.77
CA ASP A 53 11.32 -4.50 -4.01
C ASP A 53 10.50 -3.19 -4.06
N LEU A 54 10.04 -2.70 -2.91
CA LEU A 54 9.40 -1.39 -2.83
C LEU A 54 10.42 -0.28 -3.10
N ASN A 55 9.96 0.83 -3.69
CA ASN A 55 10.76 2.04 -3.86
C ASN A 55 10.98 2.83 -2.55
N TYR A 56 10.88 2.18 -1.39
CA TYR A 56 11.08 2.83 -0.09
C TYR A 56 12.56 2.86 0.33
N PRO A 57 12.95 3.84 1.17
CA PRO A 57 14.29 3.86 1.75
C PRO A 57 14.56 2.57 2.53
N LYS A 58 15.63 1.85 2.19
CA LYS A 58 16.01 0.58 2.85
C LYS A 58 16.45 0.76 4.32
N VAL A 59 16.70 2.00 4.74
CA VAL A 59 17.00 2.33 6.14
C VAL A 59 15.71 2.74 6.81
N TYR A 60 15.17 1.82 7.61
CA TYR A 60 13.97 2.07 8.41
C TYR A 60 14.36 2.35 9.86
N PHE A 61 13.64 3.26 10.49
CA PHE A 61 13.62 3.32 11.94
C PHE A 61 12.72 2.17 12.43
N TYR A 62 13.24 1.34 13.32
CA TYR A 62 12.45 0.28 13.95
C TYR A 62 11.50 0.88 14.97
N GLY A 63 10.27 0.36 15.06
CA GLY A 63 9.24 0.91 15.93
C GLY A 63 7.83 0.57 15.53
N LYS A 64 6.87 1.09 16.30
CA LYS A 64 5.44 0.98 16.04
C LYS A 64 4.96 2.23 15.30
N TYR A 65 4.29 2.03 14.18
CA TYR A 65 3.78 3.08 13.33
C TYR A 65 2.27 2.97 13.22
N ARG A 66 1.62 4.13 13.22
CA ARG A 66 0.20 4.27 12.91
C ARG A 66 0.06 5.20 11.72
N ALA A 67 -0.31 4.63 10.57
CA ALA A 67 -0.58 5.36 9.34
C ALA A 67 -2.09 5.55 9.16
N THR A 68 -2.52 6.77 8.83
CA THR A 68 -3.91 7.07 8.49
C THR A 68 -3.98 7.49 7.03
N TYR A 69 -4.73 6.74 6.24
CA TYR A 69 -4.98 6.97 4.83
C TYR A 69 -6.39 7.50 4.64
N LYS A 70 -6.54 8.59 3.88
CA LYS A 70 -7.84 9.17 3.52
C LYS A 70 -7.87 9.39 2.02
N ILE A 71 -8.88 8.84 1.36
CA ILE A 71 -9.14 9.04 -0.06
C ILE A 71 -10.36 9.94 -0.18
N LYS A 72 -10.20 11.02 -0.94
CA LYS A 72 -11.27 11.99 -1.23
C LYS A 72 -11.62 11.94 -2.71
N ASN A 73 -12.88 12.22 -3.04
CA ASN A 73 -13.29 12.43 -4.42
C ASN A 73 -12.92 13.86 -4.89
N GLU A 74 -13.27 14.19 -6.14
CA GLU A 74 -13.01 15.51 -6.73
C GLU A 74 -13.72 16.65 -6.00
N GLU A 75 -14.85 16.38 -5.36
CA GLU A 75 -15.61 17.31 -4.51
C GLU A 75 -15.04 17.45 -3.08
N ASN A 76 -13.86 16.88 -2.80
CA ASN A 76 -13.23 16.83 -1.48
C ASN A 76 -14.03 16.07 -0.40
N LYS A 77 -15.07 15.32 -0.78
CA LYS A 77 -15.80 14.43 0.13
C LYS A 77 -14.97 13.18 0.39
N VAL A 78 -14.90 12.77 1.65
CA VAL A 78 -14.16 11.56 2.04
C VAL A 78 -14.91 10.34 1.53
N PHE A 79 -14.28 9.60 0.62
CA PHE A 79 -14.81 8.36 0.07
C PHE A 79 -14.36 7.14 0.86
N SER A 80 -13.10 7.14 1.33
CA SER A 80 -12.54 6.04 2.12
C SER A 80 -11.55 6.54 3.16
N CYS A 81 -11.50 5.85 4.30
CA CYS A 81 -10.55 6.07 5.38
C CYS A 81 -10.05 4.73 5.90
N CYS A 82 -8.74 4.59 6.03
CA CYS A 82 -8.09 3.39 6.56
C CYS A 82 -7.05 3.79 7.60
N ILE A 83 -6.97 3.05 8.71
CA ILE A 83 -5.93 3.22 9.72
C ILE A 83 -5.17 1.89 9.75
N VAL A 84 -3.87 1.96 9.46
CA VAL A 84 -2.99 0.79 9.47
C VAL A 84 -1.98 0.98 10.58
N GLU A 85 -1.92 0.00 11.48
CA GLU A 85 -0.91 -0.07 12.52
C GLU A 85 0.07 -1.18 12.15
N PHE A 86 1.35 -0.84 12.04
CA PHE A 86 2.39 -1.81 11.70
C PHE A 86 3.63 -1.61 12.57
N SER A 87 4.28 -2.72 12.92
CA SER A 87 5.47 -2.73 13.74
C SER A 87 6.65 -3.19 12.89
N LEU A 88 7.64 -2.32 12.71
CA LEU A 88 8.90 -2.66 12.08
C LEU A 88 9.85 -3.17 13.16
N VAL A 89 10.04 -4.47 13.21
CA VAL A 89 10.97 -5.16 14.13
C VAL A 89 12.22 -5.60 13.40
N ARG A 90 13.35 -5.66 14.10
CA ARG A 90 14.60 -6.09 13.48
C ARG A 90 14.50 -7.57 13.10
N PRO A 91 15.10 -7.98 11.96
CA PRO A 91 15.10 -9.39 11.57
C PRO A 91 15.59 -10.35 12.66
N TRP A 92 16.57 -9.92 13.47
CA TRP A 92 17.17 -10.72 14.56
C TRP A 92 16.46 -10.58 15.92
N GLU A 93 15.44 -9.73 16.03
CA GLU A 93 14.59 -9.63 17.24
C GLU A 93 13.33 -10.51 17.12
N LYS A 94 13.09 -11.11 15.95
CA LYS A 94 12.05 -12.12 15.78
C LYS A 94 12.54 -13.43 16.40
N SER A 95 11.97 -13.79 17.55
CA SER A 95 12.09 -15.17 18.04
C SER A 95 11.44 -16.09 17.01
N ILE A 96 12.18 -17.11 16.57
CA ILE A 96 11.70 -18.23 15.75
C ILE A 96 10.44 -18.83 16.37
#